data_AF-A0A7Y5KE26-F1
#
_entry.id   AF-A0A7Y5KE26-F1
#
_cell.length_a   1.000
_cell.length_b   1.000
_cell.length_c   1.000
_cell.angle_alpha   90.00
_cell.angle_beta   90.00
_cell.angle_gamma   90.00
#
_symmetry.space_group_name_H-M   'P 1'
#
loop_
_entity.id
_entity.type
_entity.pdbx_description
1 polymer ?
#
loop_
_entity_poly.entity_id
_entity_poly.type
_entity_poly.pdbx_seq_one_letter_code
_entity_poly.pdbx_strand_id
1 'polypeptide(L)'
;MRLKLFLSLAISSVFIYLAFRGIDYRMMLEALRQANYWLLIPGIAFMFVSHWLRAVRWGHFMAPIKKIDVPTLFSAVMIGYYANNVFPLRL
;
A
#
# COMPACT_ATOMS: atom_id res chain seq x y z
N MET A 1 4.49 -24.60 -8.74
CA MET A 1 4.43 -23.57 -7.67
C MET A 1 5.82 -23.07 -7.24
N ARG A 2 6.79 -23.97 -6.98
CA ARG A 2 8.16 -23.60 -6.54
C ARG A 2 8.97 -22.76 -7.54
N LEU A 3 8.87 -23.04 -8.84
CA LEU A 3 9.61 -22.31 -9.89
C LEU A 3 9.16 -20.85 -10.03
N LYS A 4 7.85 -20.58 -9.92
CA LYS A 4 7.29 -19.21 -9.95
C LYS A 4 7.83 -18.39 -8.80
N LEU A 5 7.84 -18.94 -7.58
CA LEU A 5 8.38 -18.27 -6.40
C LEU A 5 9.86 -17.92 -6.56
N PHE A 6 10.68 -18.87 -7.04
CA PHE A 6 12.10 -18.65 -7.24
C PHE A 6 12.38 -17.58 -8.31
N LEU A 7 11.61 -17.59 -9.40
CA LEU A 7 11.70 -16.59 -10.45
C LEU A 7 11.31 -15.19 -9.94
N SER A 8 10.22 -15.07 -9.19
CA SER A 8 9.81 -13.81 -8.57
C SER A 8 10.88 -13.27 -7.63
N LEU A 9 11.44 -14.13 -6.77
CA LEU A 9 12.51 -13.79 -5.84
C LEU A 9 13.75 -13.30 -6.58
N ALA A 10 14.20 -14.04 -7.60
CA ALA A 10 15.36 -13.67 -8.40
C ALA A 10 15.16 -12.30 -9.08
N ILE A 11 13.98 -12.08 -9.69
CA ILE A 11 13.64 -10.80 -10.32
C ILE A 11 13.64 -9.68 -9.27
N SER A 12 12.94 -9.84 -8.14
CA SER A 12 12.92 -8.85 -7.07
C SER A 12 14.33 -8.51 -6.56
N SER A 13 15.18 -9.51 -6.34
CA SER A 13 16.57 -9.30 -5.92
C SER A 13 17.40 -8.52 -6.94
N VAL A 14 17.25 -8.81 -8.23
CA VAL A 14 17.96 -8.09 -9.31
C VAL A 14 17.53 -6.62 -9.34
N PHE A 15 16.23 -6.34 -9.24
CA PHE A 15 15.73 -4.96 -9.26
C PHE A 15 16.12 -4.18 -8.00
N ILE A 16 16.13 -4.83 -6.82
CA ILE A 16 16.67 -4.22 -5.60
C ILE A 16 18.14 -3.87 -5.81
N TYR A 17 18.95 -4.82 -6.31
CA TYR A 17 20.37 -4.56 -6.57
C TYR A 17 20.55 -3.38 -7.53
N LEU A 18 19.83 -3.34 -8.63
CA LEU A 18 19.89 -2.25 -9.61
C LEU A 18 19.47 -0.90 -9.02
N ALA A 19 18.43 -0.86 -8.18
CA ALA A 19 17.98 0.37 -7.52
C ALA A 19 19.06 0.97 -6.62
N PHE A 20 19.83 0.14 -5.91
CA PHE A 20 20.89 0.58 -5.00
C PHE A 20 22.28 0.71 -5.67
N ARG A 21 22.46 0.23 -6.91
CA ARG A 21 23.79 0.10 -7.58
C ARG A 21 24.52 1.42 -7.87
N GLY A 22 23.98 2.58 -7.52
CA GLY A 22 24.62 3.88 -7.73
C GLY A 22 24.26 4.92 -6.67
N ILE A 23 23.68 4.47 -5.55
CA ILE A 23 23.25 5.37 -4.48
C ILE A 23 24.40 5.59 -3.51
N ASP A 24 24.80 6.85 -3.31
CA ASP A 24 25.63 7.23 -2.18
C ASP A 24 24.76 7.16 -0.90
N TYR A 25 25.03 6.16 -0.06
CA TYR A 25 24.29 5.93 1.16
C TYR A 25 24.35 7.11 2.15
N ARG A 26 25.44 7.89 2.15
CA ARG A 26 25.55 9.08 3.03
C ARG A 26 24.65 10.19 2.51
N MET A 27 24.70 10.49 1.22
CA MET A 27 23.82 11.50 0.62
C MET A 27 22.34 11.11 0.76
N MET A 28 22.01 9.82 0.63
CA MET A 28 20.66 9.31 0.85
C MET A 28 20.18 9.56 2.29
N LEU A 29 21.01 9.25 3.30
CA LEU A 29 20.66 9.46 4.71
C LEU A 29 20.53 10.95 5.07
N GLU A 30 21.40 11.79 4.50
CA GLU A 30 21.30 13.25 4.67
C GLU A 30 20.02 13.80 4.02
N ALA A 31 19.69 13.36 2.81
CA ALA A 31 18.45 13.75 2.13
C ALA A 31 17.21 13.32 2.92
N LEU A 32 17.22 12.11 3.51
CA LEU A 32 16.13 11.66 4.40
C LEU A 32 16.01 12.55 5.64
N ARG A 33 17.13 12.94 6.28
CA ARG A 33 17.12 13.83 7.45
C ARG A 33 16.63 15.24 7.13
N GLN A 34 16.92 15.75 5.95
CA GLN A 34 16.48 17.07 5.50
C GLN A 34 15.07 17.07 4.90
N ALA A 35 14.48 15.89 4.67
CA ALA A 35 13.16 15.78 4.07
C ALA A 35 12.09 16.44 4.96
N ASN A 36 11.18 17.19 4.33
CA ASN A 36 10.09 17.82 5.06
C ASN A 36 8.97 16.81 5.35
N TYR A 37 9.03 16.20 6.54
CA TYR A 37 8.03 15.25 7.01
C TYR A 37 6.62 15.85 7.19
N TRP A 38 6.46 17.19 7.20
CA TRP A 38 5.13 17.80 7.19
C TRP A 38 4.33 17.44 5.93
N LEU A 39 5.00 17.14 4.81
CA LEU A 39 4.37 16.67 3.58
C LEU A 39 3.76 15.27 3.72
N LEU A 40 4.15 14.48 4.74
CA LEU A 40 3.49 13.20 5.01
C LEU A 40 2.07 13.38 5.51
N ILE A 41 1.78 14.45 6.25
CA ILE A 41 0.45 14.70 6.80
C ILE A 41 -0.62 14.79 5.70
N PRO A 42 -0.49 15.66 4.67
CA PRO A 42 -1.46 15.68 3.59
C PRO A 42 -1.44 14.36 2.80
N GLY A 43 -0.29 13.73 2.61
CA GLY A 43 -0.21 12.42 1.94
C GLY A 43 -1.03 11.33 2.63
N ILE A 44 -0.90 11.24 3.96
CA ILE A 44 -1.67 10.32 4.81
C ILE A 44 -3.15 10.69 4.76
N ALA A 45 -3.49 11.98 4.87
CA ALA A 45 -4.88 12.43 4.76
C ALA A 45 -5.51 12.03 3.42
N PHE A 46 -4.82 12.27 2.30
CA PHE A 46 -5.25 11.84 0.97
C PHE A 46 -5.40 10.33 0.87
N MET A 47 -4.50 9.56 1.50
CA MET A 47 -4.62 8.10 1.56
C MET A 47 -5.90 7.68 2.28
N PHE A 48 -6.18 8.21 3.48
CA PHE A 48 -7.41 7.91 4.21
C PHE A 48 -8.66 8.30 3.42
N VAL A 49 -8.68 9.50 2.83
CA VAL A 49 -9.79 9.97 1.97
C VAL A 49 -9.98 9.04 0.77
N SER A 50 -8.91 8.62 0.10
CA SER A 50 -8.97 7.68 -1.02
C SER A 50 -9.64 6.36 -0.63
N HIS A 51 -9.30 5.82 0.55
CA HIS A 51 -9.93 4.60 1.03
C HIS A 51 -11.36 4.80 1.53
N TRP A 52 -11.68 5.97 2.07
CA TRP A 52 -13.05 6.34 2.44
C TRP A 52 -13.95 6.42 1.22
N LEU A 53 -13.50 7.09 0.15
CA LEU A 53 -14.21 7.13 -1.13
C LEU A 53 -14.43 5.73 -1.71
N ARG A 54 -13.46 4.83 -1.56
CA ARG A 54 -13.66 3.42 -1.91
C ARG A 54 -14.80 2.83 -1.07
N ALA A 55 -14.78 2.97 0.26
CA ALA A 55 -15.82 2.44 1.13
C ALA A 55 -17.23 2.95 0.74
N VAL A 56 -17.37 4.24 0.44
CA VAL A 56 -18.62 4.84 -0.07
C VAL A 56 -19.05 4.19 -1.39
N ARG A 57 -18.12 4.06 -2.34
CA ARG A 57 -18.38 3.43 -3.64
C ARG A 57 -18.87 1.99 -3.44
N TRP A 58 -18.21 1.20 -2.59
CA TRP A 58 -18.61 -0.17 -2.28
C TRP A 58 -19.97 -0.22 -1.58
N GLY A 59 -20.28 0.75 -0.70
CA GLY A 59 -21.61 0.89 -0.11
C GLY A 59 -22.71 1.12 -1.16
N HIS A 60 -22.43 1.94 -2.17
CA HIS A 60 -23.36 2.14 -3.29
C HIS A 60 -23.59 0.85 -4.10
N PHE A 61 -22.53 0.06 -4.35
CA PHE A 61 -22.66 -1.25 -5.00
C PHE A 61 -23.42 -2.28 -4.16
N MET A 62 -23.33 -2.21 -2.83
CA MET A 62 -24.05 -3.11 -1.92
C MET A 62 -25.48 -2.67 -1.63
N ALA A 63 -25.86 -1.42 -1.92
CA ALA A 63 -27.21 -0.89 -1.74
C ALA A 63 -28.36 -1.79 -2.25
N PRO A 64 -28.27 -2.48 -3.41
CA PRO A 64 -29.32 -3.39 -3.87
C PRO A 64 -29.42 -4.70 -3.05
N ILE A 65 -28.38 -5.06 -2.30
CA ILE A 65 -28.34 -6.31 -1.50
C ILE A 65 -28.64 -5.99 -0.03
N LYS A 66 -27.93 -5.02 0.54
CA LYS A 66 -28.07 -4.59 1.93
C LYS A 66 -27.45 -3.21 2.12
N LYS A 67 -28.20 -2.29 2.72
CA LYS A 67 -27.64 -1.00 3.16
C LYS A 67 -26.75 -1.25 4.38
N ILE A 68 -25.47 -0.89 4.26
CA ILE A 68 -24.47 -0.99 5.31
C ILE A 68 -23.88 0.41 5.49
N ASP A 69 -23.67 0.81 6.74
CA ASP A 69 -23.12 2.13 7.04
C ASP A 69 -21.66 2.24 6.55
N VAL A 70 -21.32 3.44 6.05
CA VAL A 70 -19.99 3.74 5.49
C VAL A 70 -18.83 3.47 6.48
N PRO A 71 -18.94 3.79 7.79
CA PRO A 71 -17.87 3.47 8.75
C PRO A 71 -17.56 1.97 8.84
N THR A 72 -18.60 1.13 8.84
CA THR A 72 -18.46 -0.34 8.90
C THR A 72 -17.81 -0.87 7.62
N LEU A 73 -18.23 -0.38 6.46
CA LEU A 73 -17.61 -0.68 5.17
C LEU A 73 -16.16 -0.21 5.11
N PHE A 74 -15.87 0.96 5.68
CA PHE A 74 -14.52 1.51 5.73
C PHE A 74 -13.59 0.63 6.57
N SER A 75 -14.02 0.19 7.75
CA SER A 75 -13.26 -0.77 8.56
C SER A 75 -13.01 -2.08 7.82
N ALA A 76 -14.01 -2.63 7.11
CA ALA A 76 -13.84 -3.83 6.31
C ALA A 76 -12.85 -3.64 5.15
N VAL A 77 -12.90 -2.49 4.45
CA VAL A 77 -11.94 -2.13 3.41
C VAL A 77 -10.53 -2.01 3.99
N MET A 78 -10.36 -1.35 5.14
CA MET A 78 -9.06 -1.24 5.83
C MET A 78 -8.47 -2.61 6.16
N ILE A 79 -9.26 -3.53 6.71
CA ILE A 79 -8.82 -4.89 7.03
C ILE A 79 -8.41 -5.63 5.74
N GLY A 80 -9.21 -5.52 4.68
CA GLY A 80 -8.89 -6.12 3.38
C GLY A 80 -7.59 -5.58 2.77
N TYR A 81 -7.36 -4.27 2.86
CA TYR A 81 -6.11 -3.65 2.40
C TYR A 81 -4.93 -4.04 3.29
N TYR A 82 -5.11 -4.11 4.60
CA TYR A 82 -4.08 -4.61 5.51
C TYR A 82 -3.69 -6.04 5.13
N ALA A 83 -4.67 -6.92 4.93
CA ALA A 83 -4.40 -8.29 4.51
C ALA A 83 -3.68 -8.34 3.16
N ASN A 84 -4.05 -7.48 2.21
CA ASN A 84 -3.42 -7.42 0.88
C ASN A 84 -1.95 -6.96 0.92
N ASN A 85 -1.61 -6.02 1.81
CA ASN A 85 -0.27 -5.46 1.90
C ASN A 85 0.66 -6.29 2.81
N VAL A 86 0.12 -6.91 3.85
CA VAL A 86 0.91 -7.63 4.86
C VAL A 86 1.07 -9.11 4.51
N PHE A 87 0.06 -9.77 3.94
CA PHE A 87 0.20 -11.17 3.54
C PHE A 87 0.84 -11.24 2.14
N PRO A 88 2.10 -11.69 2.02
CA PRO A 88 2.82 -11.71 0.76
C PRO A 88 2.42 -12.91 -0.13
N LEU A 89 1.42 -13.69 0.29
CA LEU A 89 0.95 -14.86 -0.42
C LEU A 89 -0.52 -14.68 -0.77
N ARG A 90 -0.75 -14.21 -2.00
CA ARG A 90 -1.92 -14.65 -2.76
C ARG A 90 -1.75 -16.16 -2.98
N LEU A 91 -2.22 -16.97 -2.03
CA LEU A 91 -2.47 -18.39 -2.28
C LEU A 91 -3.85 -18.53 -2.92
#